data_AF-A0A658YYP7-F1
#
_entry.id   AF-A0A658YYP7-F1
#
_cell.length_a   1.000
_cell.length_b   1.000
_cell.length_c   1.000
_cell.angle_alpha   90.00
_cell.angle_beta   90.00
_cell.angle_gamma   90.00
#
_symmetry.space_group_name_H-M   'P 1'
#
loop_
_entity.id
_entity.type
_entity.pdbx_description
1 polymer ?
#
loop_
_entity_poly.entity_id
_entity_poly.type
_entity_poly.pdbx_seq_one_letter_code
_entity_poly.pdbx_strand_id
1 'polypeptide(L)'
;MTTRYGRGPVMLFSTGVMPFGLLMTLFSSLWLIFAGMLLFSAGFFAAHSVASSWIGPRAKRAKGQASSLYLFSYYLGSSIAGTLGGVFWHNYGWNGVGAFIALMLVIALLVGARLHRRLHA
;
A
#
# COMPACT_ATOMS: atom_id res chain seq x y z
N MET A 1 -13.73 4.11 -11.04
CA MET A 1 -13.89 2.90 -10.22
C MET A 1 -14.34 3.20 -8.78
N THR A 2 -13.66 4.09 -8.04
CA THR A 2 -14.04 4.49 -6.67
C THR A 2 -15.42 5.14 -6.54
N THR A 3 -15.91 5.79 -7.60
CA THR A 3 -17.27 6.36 -7.70
C THR A 3 -18.35 5.31 -7.99
N ARG A 4 -17.98 4.14 -8.53
CA ARG A 4 -18.91 3.07 -8.96
C ARG A 4 -18.94 1.87 -8.01
N TYR A 5 -17.80 1.52 -7.40
CA TYR A 5 -17.62 0.31 -6.56
C TYR A 5 -17.35 0.62 -5.08
N GLY A 6 -17.33 1.90 -4.70
CA GLY A 6 -16.95 2.32 -3.35
C GLY A 6 -15.43 2.28 -3.14
N ARG A 7 -14.96 3.09 -2.19
CA ARG A 7 -13.52 3.31 -1.98
C ARG A 7 -12.86 2.22 -1.11
N GLY A 8 -13.60 1.60 -0.19
CA GLY A 8 -13.10 0.51 0.66
C GLY A 8 -12.75 -0.76 -0.13
N PRO A 9 -13.68 -1.30 -0.95
CA PRO A 9 -13.41 -2.50 -1.75
C PRO A 9 -12.27 -2.32 -2.76
N VAL A 10 -12.20 -1.16 -3.42
CA VAL A 10 -11.12 -0.84 -4.37
C VAL A 10 -9.77 -0.78 -3.66
N MET A 11 -9.69 -0.17 -2.48
CA MET A 11 -8.46 -0.14 -1.69
C MET A 11 -8.00 -1.55 -1.31
N LEU A 12 -8.91 -2.39 -0.81
CA LEU A 12 -8.60 -3.79 -0.44
C LEU A 12 -8.16 -4.61 -1.65
N PHE A 13 -8.85 -4.48 -2.80
CA PHE A 13 -8.48 -5.18 -4.02
C PHE A 13 -7.11 -4.74 -4.53
N SER A 14 -6.86 -3.43 -4.65
CA SER A 14 -5.57 -2.90 -5.13
C SER A 14 -4.41 -3.29 -4.21
N THR A 15 -4.60 -3.25 -2.89
CA THR A 15 -3.60 -3.76 -1.94
C THR A 15 -3.43 -5.27 -2.03
N GLY A 16 -4.50 -6.02 -2.30
CA GLY A 16 -4.47 -7.47 -2.48
C GLY A 16 -3.76 -7.92 -3.76
N VAL A 17 -3.66 -7.06 -4.78
CA VAL A 17 -2.89 -7.33 -6.02
C VAL A 17 -1.38 -7.22 -5.78
N MET A 18 -0.93 -6.35 -4.87
CA MET A 18 0.50 -6.11 -4.62
C MET A 18 1.28 -7.36 -4.18
N PRO A 19 0.78 -8.24 -3.28
CA PRO A 19 1.43 -9.50 -2.94
C PRO A 19 1.75 -10.36 -4.15
N PHE A 20 0.88 -10.41 -5.16
CA PHE A 20 1.15 -11.19 -6.37
C PHE A 20 2.32 -10.60 -7.17
N GLY A 21 2.36 -9.27 -7.33
CA GLY A 21 3.49 -8.58 -7.96
C GLY A 21 4.80 -8.81 -7.20
N LEU A 22 4.75 -8.76 -5.87
CA LEU A 22 5.89 -9.03 -5.01
C LEU A 22 6.39 -10.48 -5.16
N LEU A 23 5.50 -11.48 -5.14
CA LEU A 23 5.87 -12.89 -5.33
C LEU A 23 6.55 -13.12 -6.68
N MET A 24 6.10 -12.44 -7.74
CA MET A 24 6.74 -12.51 -9.06
C MET A 24 8.19 -11.98 -9.04
N THR A 25 8.49 -10.97 -8.21
CA THR A 25 9.86 -10.45 -8.07
C THR A 25 10.82 -11.37 -7.31
N LEU A 26 10.32 -12.44 -6.67
CA LEU A 26 11.17 -13.41 -5.98
C LEU A 26 11.71 -14.50 -6.92
N PHE A 27 11.19 -14.59 -8.14
CA PHE A 27 11.71 -15.52 -9.16
C PHE A 27 12.99 -14.97 -9.81
N SER A 28 13.83 -15.87 -10.33
CA SER A 28 15.09 -15.51 -10.99
C SER A 28 14.92 -15.00 -12.43
N SER A 29 13.74 -15.17 -13.04
CA SER A 29 13.49 -14.74 -14.42
C SER A 29 13.30 -13.23 -14.50
N LEU A 30 14.13 -12.56 -15.30
CA LEU A 30 14.09 -11.11 -15.48
C LEU A 30 12.70 -10.62 -15.96
N TRP A 31 12.06 -11.37 -16.87
CA TRP A 31 10.73 -11.05 -17.37
C TRP A 31 9.66 -11.10 -16.28
N LEU A 32 9.76 -12.06 -15.35
CA LEU A 32 8.85 -12.15 -14.20
C LEU A 32 9.06 -11.00 -13.22
N ILE A 33 10.32 -10.60 -12.99
CA ILE A 33 10.64 -9.46 -12.14
C ILE A 33 10.02 -8.18 -12.71
N PHE A 34 10.20 -7.91 -14.01
CA PHE A 34 9.60 -6.74 -14.66
C PHE A 34 8.07 -6.75 -14.59
N ALA A 35 7.44 -7.88 -14.90
CA ALA A 35 5.99 -8.02 -14.80
C ALA A 35 5.51 -7.83 -13.36
N GLY A 36 6.24 -8.38 -12.38
CA GLY A 36 5.97 -8.23 -10.96
C GLY A 36 6.06 -6.79 -10.48
N MET A 37 7.11 -6.06 -10.89
CA MET A 37 7.26 -4.64 -10.59
C MET A 37 6.12 -3.81 -11.17
N LEU A 38 5.73 -4.05 -12.43
CA LEU A 38 4.59 -3.36 -13.06
C LEU A 38 3.28 -3.62 -12.31
N LEU A 39 3.02 -4.88 -11.94
CA LEU A 39 1.82 -5.26 -11.21
C LEU A 39 1.78 -4.64 -9.81
N PHE A 40 2.91 -4.66 -9.11
CA PHE A 40 3.05 -4.03 -7.80
C PHE A 40 2.84 -2.52 -7.87
N SER A 41 3.49 -1.84 -8.81
CA SER A 41 3.36 -0.40 -9.02
C SER A 41 1.93 -0.02 -9.40
N ALA A 42 1.28 -0.77 -10.30
CA ALA A 42 -0.11 -0.52 -10.66
C ALA A 42 -1.05 -0.64 -9.45
N GLY A 43 -0.87 -1.66 -8.62
CA GLY A 43 -1.58 -1.80 -7.35
C GLY A 43 -1.33 -0.60 -6.43
N PHE A 44 -0.08 -0.14 -6.33
CA PHE A 44 0.32 0.97 -5.45
C PHE A 44 -0.32 2.29 -5.86
N PHE A 45 -0.24 2.64 -7.15
CA PHE A 45 -0.88 3.85 -7.64
C PHE A 45 -2.39 3.80 -7.44
N ALA A 46 -3.04 2.67 -7.70
CA ALA A 46 -4.47 2.52 -7.47
C ALA A 46 -4.84 2.71 -5.99
N ALA A 47 -4.13 2.06 -5.06
CA ALA A 47 -4.37 2.22 -3.62
C ALA A 47 -4.09 3.65 -3.12
N HIS A 48 -2.99 4.26 -3.57
CA HIS A 48 -2.59 5.61 -3.19
C HIS A 48 -3.59 6.66 -3.70
N SER A 49 -4.05 6.55 -4.94
CA SER A 49 -5.09 7.42 -5.49
C SER A 49 -6.40 7.30 -4.72
N VAL A 50 -6.80 6.09 -4.31
CA VAL A 50 -7.99 5.88 -3.49
C VAL A 50 -7.83 6.56 -2.12
N ALA A 51 -6.69 6.37 -1.45
CA ALA A 51 -6.40 6.94 -0.14
C ALA A 51 -6.40 8.48 -0.17
N SER A 52 -5.73 9.08 -1.14
CA SER A 52 -5.73 10.55 -1.32
C SER A 52 -7.14 11.08 -1.62
N SER A 53 -7.92 10.36 -2.45
CA SER A 53 -9.31 10.72 -2.76
C SER A 53 -10.29 10.66 -1.58
N TRP A 54 -9.88 10.06 -0.45
CA TRP A 54 -10.68 10.01 0.78
C TRP A 54 -10.59 11.27 1.62
N ILE A 55 -9.50 12.03 1.52
CA ILE A 55 -9.28 13.24 2.33
C ILE A 55 -10.36 14.28 1.99
N GLY A 56 -10.64 14.49 0.70
CA GLY A 56 -11.57 15.51 0.22
C GLY A 56 -12.99 15.40 0.80
N PRO A 57 -13.72 14.28 0.61
CA PRO A 57 -15.07 14.11 1.13
C PRO A 57 -15.15 13.97 2.66
N ARG A 58 -14.08 13.50 3.30
CA ARG A 58 -14.08 13.18 4.74
C ARG A 58 -13.69 14.38 5.61
N ALA A 59 -12.90 15.32 5.08
CA ALA A 59 -12.58 16.57 5.74
C ALA A 59 -13.68 17.63 5.51
N LYS A 60 -14.70 17.65 6.39
CA LYS A 60 -15.76 18.67 6.40
C LYS A 60 -15.28 20.04 6.90
N ARG A 61 -14.24 20.08 7.74
CA ARG A 61 -13.55 21.27 8.25
C ARG A 61 -12.04 21.05 8.19
N ALA A 62 -11.24 22.13 8.17
CA ALA A 62 -9.78 22.09 8.19
C ALA A 62 -9.12 21.15 7.14
N LYS A 63 -9.56 21.23 5.88
CA LYS A 63 -9.06 20.38 4.77
C LYS A 63 -7.53 20.42 4.61
N GLY A 64 -6.91 21.59 4.82
CA GLY A 64 -5.46 21.75 4.80
C GLY A 64 -4.76 20.87 5.85
N GLN A 65 -5.23 20.90 7.10
CA GLN A 65 -4.67 20.08 8.18
C GLN A 65 -4.85 18.57 7.93
N ALA A 66 -6.01 18.16 7.39
CA ALA A 66 -6.24 16.76 7.04
C ALA A 66 -5.29 16.26 5.93
N SER A 67 -5.03 17.09 4.92
CA SER A 67 -4.06 16.79 3.86
C SER A 67 -2.64 16.72 4.40
N SER A 68 -2.25 17.69 5.24
CA SER A 68 -0.94 17.71 5.89
C SER A 68 -0.72 16.48 6.78
N LEU A 69 -1.73 16.02 7.51
CA LEU A 69 -1.62 14.82 8.34
C LEU A 69 -1.45 13.54 7.49
N TYR A 70 -2.12 13.46 6.34
CA TYR A 70 -1.92 12.36 5.38
C TYR A 70 -0.49 12.36 4.84
N LEU A 71 0.00 13.52 4.38
CA LEU A 71 1.36 13.66 3.87
C LEU A 71 2.40 13.37 4.95
N PHE A 72 2.20 13.91 6.15
CA PHE A 72 3.05 13.63 7.31
C PHE A 72 3.12 12.12 7.58
N SER A 73 1.98 11.44 7.62
CA SER A 73 1.92 9.99 7.84
C SER A 73 2.59 9.21 6.70
N TYR A 74 2.40 9.64 5.45
CA TYR A 74 3.02 9.05 4.27
C TYR A 74 4.54 9.14 4.32
N TYR A 75 5.08 10.33 4.60
CA TYR A 75 6.52 10.53 4.69
C TYR A 75 7.12 9.88 5.93
N LEU A 76 6.47 9.96 7.10
CA LEU A 76 6.93 9.31 8.32
C LEU A 76 7.00 7.79 8.14
N GLY A 77 5.96 7.19 7.57
CA GLY A 77 5.93 5.77 7.23
C GLY A 77 7.02 5.40 6.23
N SER A 78 7.21 6.21 5.19
CA SER A 78 8.27 6.00 4.19
C SER A 78 9.68 6.06 4.80
N SER A 79 9.94 7.01 5.70
CA SER A 79 11.22 7.11 6.41
C SER A 79 11.49 5.87 7.26
N ILE A 80 10.52 5.46 8.08
CA ILE A 80 10.67 4.28 8.94
C ILE A 80 10.85 3.02 8.11
N ALA A 81 9.99 2.81 7.11
CA ALA A 81 10.03 1.63 6.26
C ALA A 81 11.27 1.61 5.36
N GLY A 82 11.76 2.77 4.91
CA GLY A 82 12.99 2.88 4.13
C GLY A 82 14.22 2.51 4.96
N THR A 83 14.33 3.03 6.19
CA THR A 83 15.43 2.68 7.11
C THR A 83 15.40 1.19 7.48
N LEU A 84 14.23 0.67 7.88
CA LEU A 84 14.09 -0.75 8.22
C LEU A 84 14.32 -1.65 7.00
N GLY A 85 13.81 -1.28 5.83
CA GLY A 85 14.02 -1.99 4.58
C GLY A 85 15.50 -2.14 4.23
N GLY A 86 16.32 -1.10 4.50
CA GLY A 86 17.77 -1.17 4.38
C GLY A 86 18.41 -2.20 5.31
N VAL A 87 17.91 -2.34 6.54
CA VAL A 87 18.37 -3.37 7.50
C VAL A 87 18.02 -4.77 7.01
N PHE A 88 16.82 -4.99 6.46
CA PHE A 88 16.44 -6.29 5.88
C PHE A 88 17.26 -6.63 4.65
N TRP A 89 17.53 -5.64 3.79
CA TRP A 89 18.41 -5.82 2.63
C TRP A 89 19.82 -6.22 3.06
N HIS A 90 20.40 -5.54 4.04
CA HIS A 90 21.78 -5.82 4.48
C HIS A 90 21.93 -7.23 5.07
N ASN A 91 20.97 -7.69 5.87
CA ASN A 91 21.06 -8.97 6.58
C ASN A 91 20.57 -10.18 5.77
N TYR A 92 19.59 -9.99 4.87
CA TYR A 92 18.85 -11.09 4.22
C TYR A 92 18.64 -10.89 2.71
N GLY A 93 19.25 -9.85 2.13
CA GLY A 93 19.13 -9.52 0.71
C GLY A 93 17.68 -9.25 0.26
N TRP A 94 17.39 -9.59 -0.99
CA TRP A 94 16.08 -9.34 -1.59
C TRP A 94 14.94 -10.13 -0.94
N ASN A 95 15.19 -11.37 -0.51
CA ASN A 95 14.19 -12.19 0.17
C ASN A 95 13.77 -11.56 1.51
N GLY A 96 14.70 -10.95 2.25
CA GLY A 96 14.40 -10.20 3.46
C GLY A 96 13.51 -8.99 3.19
N VAL A 97 13.83 -8.21 2.16
CA VAL A 97 13.01 -7.08 1.72
C VAL A 97 11.62 -7.55 1.29
N GLY A 98 11.53 -8.67 0.55
CA GLY A 98 10.27 -9.30 0.17
C GLY A 98 9.42 -9.68 1.38
N ALA A 99 9.99 -10.34 2.38
CA ALA A 99 9.28 -10.69 3.61
C ALA A 99 8.80 -9.44 4.39
N PHE A 100 9.64 -8.40 4.46
CA PHE A 100 9.29 -7.14 5.11
C PHE A 100 8.12 -6.43 4.42
N ILE A 101 8.16 -6.32 3.08
CA ILE A 101 7.06 -5.74 2.29
C ILE A 101 5.80 -6.59 2.43
N ALA A 102 5.90 -7.92 2.38
CA ALA A 102 4.77 -8.82 2.56
C ALA A 102 4.09 -8.60 3.92
N LEU A 103 4.87 -8.48 5.00
CA LEU A 103 4.34 -8.18 6.33
C LEU A 103 3.61 -6.83 6.37
N MET A 104 4.19 -5.78 5.79
CA MET A 104 3.55 -4.46 5.71
C MET A 104 2.23 -4.51 4.93
N LEU A 105 2.18 -5.26 3.82
CA LEU A 105 0.97 -5.46 3.02
C LEU A 105 -0.12 -6.21 3.79
N VAL A 106 0.24 -7.27 4.53
CA VAL A 106 -0.70 -7.99 5.40
C VAL A 106 -1.28 -7.06 6.46
N ILE A 107 -0.44 -6.26 7.13
CA ILE A 107 -0.90 -5.27 8.11
C ILE A 107 -1.86 -4.26 7.45
N ALA A 108 -1.52 -3.76 6.27
CA ALA A 108 -2.38 -2.82 5.53
C ALA A 108 -3.75 -3.44 5.18
N LEU A 109 -3.77 -4.69 4.72
CA LEU A 109 -5.01 -5.43 4.43
C LEU A 109 -5.85 -5.64 5.69
N LEU A 110 -5.24 -6.02 6.82
CA LEU A 110 -5.96 -6.21 8.08
C LEU A 110 -6.57 -4.91 8.60
N VAL A 111 -5.81 -3.82 8.58
CA VAL A 111 -6.28 -2.49 8.98
C VAL A 111 -7.39 -2.01 8.04
N GLY A 112 -7.21 -2.15 6.73
CA GLY A 112 -8.22 -1.82 5.72
C GLY A 112 -9.51 -2.61 5.89
N ALA A 113 -9.40 -3.92 6.15
CA ALA A 113 -10.55 -4.80 6.37
C ALA A 113 -11.29 -4.45 7.66
N ARG A 114 -10.57 -4.17 8.76
CA ARG A 114 -11.19 -3.72 10.01
C ARG A 114 -11.90 -2.38 9.84
N LEU A 115 -11.30 -1.43 9.12
CA LEU A 115 -11.93 -0.15 8.84
C LEU A 115 -13.18 -0.30 7.97
N HIS A 116 -13.12 -1.17 6.95
CA HIS A 116 -14.28 -1.47 6.11
C HIS A 116 -15.43 -2.07 6.92
N ARG A 117 -15.15 -3.06 7.79
CA ARG A 117 -16.16 -3.63 8.69
C ARG A 117 -16.78 -2.58 9.61
N ARG A 118 -15.98 -1.69 10.22
CA ARG A 118 -16.48 -0.63 11.11
C ARG A 118 -17.36 0.42 10.41
N LEU A 119 -17.26 0.57 9.09
CA LEU A 119 -18.06 1.52 8.33
C LEU A 119 -19.38 0.91 7.81
N HIS A 120 -19.50 -0.42 7.85
CA HIS A 120 -20.67 -1.17 7.39
C HIS A 120 -21.39 -1.94 8.51
N ALA A 121 -20.93 -1.78 9.77
CA ALA A 121 -21.61 -2.22 10.98
C ALA A 121 -22.31 -1.01 11.62
#